data_AF-A0A174QR30-F1
#
_entry.id   AF-A0A174QR30-F1
#
_cell.length_a   1.000
_cell.length_b   1.000
_cell.length_c   1.000
_cell.angle_alpha   90.00
_cell.angle_beta   90.00
_cell.angle_gamma   90.00
#
_symmetry.space_group_name_H-M   'P 1'
#
loop_
_entity.id
_entity.type
_entity.pdbx_description
1 polymer ?
#
loop_
_entity_poly.entity_id
_entity_poly.type
_entity_poly.pdbx_seq_one_letter_code
_entity_poly.pdbx_strand_id
1 'polypeptide(L)'
;MNLYASGEDYLEAILVLYKKFGSVRSVDIARHMEVLSELYTLTKDFCNVIFSKNAAKLDEWINTAQKYDISEFQTFINGVKKDLTAVKNGIIYSYNNGLQKVV
;
A
#
# COMPACT_ATOMS: atom_id res chain seq x y z
N MET A 1 -1.75 9.44 16.32
CA MET A 1 -1.70 7.97 16.42
C MET A 1 -0.34 7.65 17.01
N ASN A 2 -0.30 7.09 18.22
CA ASN A 2 0.93 6.85 18.97
C ASN A 2 1.76 5.78 18.23
N LEU A 3 3.04 6.05 17.97
CA LEU A 3 3.96 5.15 17.23
C LEU A 3 4.37 3.90 18.01
N TYR A 4 3.84 3.71 19.22
CA TYR A 4 3.92 2.43 19.92
C TYR A 4 2.83 1.50 19.39
N ALA A 5 3.15 0.88 18.26
CA ALA A 5 2.56 -0.40 17.85
C ALA A 5 2.67 -1.37 19.04
N SER A 6 1.63 -2.15 19.32
CA SER A 6 1.57 -2.95 20.54
C SER A 6 2.76 -3.93 20.56
N GLY A 7 3.17 -4.42 21.74
CA GLY A 7 4.24 -5.42 21.83
C GLY A 7 3.98 -6.68 20.97
N GLU A 8 2.75 -6.90 20.50
CA GLU A 8 2.37 -8.01 19.63
C GLU A 8 2.91 -7.86 18.20
N ASP A 9 2.98 -6.64 17.66
CA ASP A 9 3.46 -6.41 16.27
C ASP A 9 4.94 -6.80 16.10
N TYR A 10 5.74 -6.58 17.15
CA TYR A 10 7.15 -6.95 17.17
C TYR A 10 7.36 -8.47 17.28
N LEU A 11 6.55 -9.15 18.12
CA LEU A 11 6.62 -10.60 18.28
C LEU A 11 6.21 -11.31 16.99
N GLU A 12 5.14 -10.85 16.34
CA GLU A 12 4.66 -11.42 15.08
C GLU A 12 5.72 -11.28 13.97
N ALA A 13 6.36 -10.10 13.85
CA ALA A 13 7.44 -9.92 12.88
C ALA A 13 8.64 -10.83 13.14
N ILE A 14 9.05 -11.01 14.40
CA ILE A 14 10.12 -11.94 14.76
C ILE A 14 9.74 -13.37 14.38
N LEU A 15 8.51 -13.80 14.67
CA LEU A 15 8.02 -15.14 14.37
C LEU A 15 7.97 -15.41 12.86
N VAL A 16 7.45 -14.46 12.07
CA VAL A 16 7.39 -14.56 10.59
C VAL A 16 8.80 -14.66 10.01
N LEU A 17 9.73 -13.80 10.45
CA LEU A 17 11.11 -13.83 9.98
C LEU A 17 11.83 -15.12 10.38
N TYR A 18 11.62 -15.58 11.61
CA TYR A 18 12.21 -16.83 12.11
C TYR A 18 11.72 -18.03 11.31
N LYS A 19 10.42 -18.10 11.01
CA LYS A 19 9.83 -19.15 10.18
C LYS A 19 10.40 -19.16 8.76
N LYS A 20 10.74 -17.98 8.21
CA LYS A 20 11.28 -17.85 6.85
C LYS A 20 12.78 -18.16 6.75
N PHE A 21 13.56 -17.75 7.77
CA PHE A 21 15.02 -17.76 7.69
C PHE A 21 15.72 -18.68 8.71
N GLY A 22 14.99 -19.27 9.66
CA GLY A 22 15.51 -20.17 10.70
C GLY A 22 16.27 -19.47 11.84
N SER A 23 16.65 -18.20 11.65
CA SER A 23 17.26 -17.34 12.66
C SER A 23 16.96 -15.87 12.32
N VAL A 24 16.89 -15.02 13.34
CA VAL A 24 16.58 -13.59 13.19
C VAL A 24 17.57 -12.78 14.02
N ARG A 25 18.27 -11.84 13.38
CA ARG A 25 19.08 -10.85 14.09
C ARG A 25 18.32 -9.53 14.18
N SER A 26 18.73 -8.69 15.12
CA SER A 26 18.16 -7.34 15.30
C SER A 26 18.16 -6.51 14.01
N VAL A 27 19.20 -6.62 13.17
CA VAL A 27 19.27 -5.94 11.87
C VAL A 27 18.21 -6.42 10.87
N ASP A 28 17.82 -7.69 10.95
CA ASP A 28 16.82 -8.27 10.04
C ASP A 28 15.41 -7.78 10.44
N ILE A 29 15.17 -7.62 11.75
CA ILE A 29 13.96 -6.98 12.28
C ILE A 29 13.90 -5.52 11.85
N ALA A 30 14.99 -4.77 12.00
CA ALA A 30 15.04 -3.34 11.65
C ALA A 30 14.71 -3.09 10.17
N ARG A 31 15.32 -3.85 9.24
CA ARG A 31 15.00 -3.76 7.80
C ARG A 31 13.54 -4.10 7.51
N HIS A 32 12.99 -5.12 8.17
CA HIS A 32 11.61 -5.51 7.93
C HIS A 32 10.62 -4.44 8.43
N MET A 33 10.89 -3.86 9.60
CA MET A 33 10.10 -2.76 10.17
C MET A 33 10.15 -1.50 9.29
N GLU A 34 11.31 -1.18 8.71
CA GLU A 34 11.47 -0.07 7.76
C GLU A 34 10.55 -0.28 6.54
N VAL A 35 10.62 -1.45 5.90
CA VAL A 35 9.76 -1.80 4.75
C VAL A 35 8.27 -1.76 5.12
N LEU A 36 7.88 -2.26 6.30
CA LEU A 36 6.50 -2.22 6.76
C LEU A 36 6.00 -0.79 6.99
N SER A 37 6.86 0.09 7.51
CA SER A 37 6.55 1.50 7.71
C SER A 37 6.31 2.22 6.38
N GLU A 38 7.15 1.95 5.38
CA GLU A 38 6.98 2.48 4.03
C GLU A 38 5.70 1.95 3.38
N LEU A 39 5.38 0.66 3.55
CA LEU A 39 4.17 0.05 3.02
C LEU A 39 2.92 0.68 3.64
N TYR A 40 2.94 0.85 4.96
CA TYR A 40 1.85 1.50 5.68
C TYR A 40 1.63 2.92 5.17
N THR A 41 2.70 3.69 5.02
CA THR A 41 2.63 5.09 4.54
C THR A 41 2.07 5.14 3.12
N LEU A 42 2.61 4.34 2.21
CA LEU A 42 2.19 4.27 0.82
C LEU A 42 0.73 3.86 0.68
N THR A 43 0.28 2.87 1.45
CA THR A 43 -1.10 2.37 1.46
C THR A 43 -2.05 3.42 2.04
N LYS A 44 -1.66 4.09 3.11
CA LYS A 44 -2.44 5.17 3.72
C LYS A 44 -2.61 6.35 2.76
N ASP A 45 -1.54 6.74 2.08
CA ASP A 45 -1.59 7.82 1.09
C ASP A 45 -2.45 7.43 -0.11
N PHE A 46 -2.36 6.17 -0.56
CA PHE A 46 -3.25 5.65 -1.60
C PHE A 46 -4.73 5.75 -1.19
N CYS A 47 -5.08 5.32 0.02
CA CYS A 47 -6.44 5.48 0.54
C CYS A 47 -6.88 6.95 0.55
N ASN A 48 -6.02 7.86 1.01
CA ASN A 48 -6.31 9.29 0.97
C ASN A 48 -6.60 9.80 -0.44
N VAL A 49 -5.86 9.32 -1.45
CA VAL A 49 -6.11 9.61 -2.86
C VAL A 49 -7.46 9.05 -3.30
N ILE A 50 -7.77 7.79 -2.97
CA ILE A 50 -9.03 7.16 -3.36
C ILE A 50 -10.23 7.93 -2.83
N PHE A 51 -10.19 8.37 -1.58
CA PHE A 51 -11.29 9.12 -0.95
C PHE A 51 -11.28 10.63 -1.27
N SER A 52 -10.26 11.13 -1.96
CA SER A 52 -10.12 12.57 -2.25
C SER A 52 -11.11 13.11 -3.28
N LYS A 53 -11.77 12.23 -4.04
CA LYS A 53 -12.57 12.57 -5.23
C LYS A 53 -11.80 13.37 -6.29
N ASN A 54 -10.47 13.34 -6.25
CA ASN A 54 -9.59 14.04 -7.17
C ASN A 54 -8.63 13.05 -7.83
N ALA A 55 -8.98 12.62 -9.05
CA ALA A 55 -8.19 11.66 -9.80
C ALA A 55 -6.78 12.15 -10.20
N ALA A 56 -6.53 13.46 -10.23
CA ALA A 56 -5.18 13.99 -10.53
C ALA A 56 -4.18 13.63 -9.43
N LYS A 57 -4.64 13.51 -8.17
CA LYS A 57 -3.80 13.07 -7.05
C LYS A 57 -3.30 11.64 -7.21
N LEU A 58 -3.96 10.81 -8.02
CA LEU A 58 -3.48 9.47 -8.33
C LEU A 58 -2.21 9.51 -9.18
N ASP A 59 -2.12 10.42 -10.14
CA ASP A 59 -0.91 10.57 -10.96
C ASP A 59 0.29 11.03 -10.11
N GLU A 60 0.06 12.00 -9.20
CA GLU A 60 1.07 12.46 -8.23
C GLU A 60 1.54 11.34 -7.30
N TRP A 61 0.59 10.55 -6.77
CA TRP A 61 0.88 9.42 -5.91
C TRP A 61 1.66 8.34 -6.66
N ILE A 62 1.28 7.98 -7.89
CA ILE A 62 2.01 7.02 -8.72
C ILE A 62 3.46 7.49 -8.92
N ASN A 63 3.67 8.75 -9.30
CA ASN A 63 5.03 9.29 -9.53
C ASN A 63 5.90 9.25 -8.27
N THR A 64 5.28 9.40 -7.09
CA THR A 64 5.99 9.31 -5.80
C THR A 64 6.27 7.86 -5.43
N ALA A 65 5.25 7.00 -5.51
CA ALA A 65 5.32 5.58 -5.18
C ALA A 65 6.31 4.81 -6.05
N GLN A 66 6.53 5.23 -7.30
CA GLN A 66 7.49 4.59 -8.20
C GLN A 66 8.96 4.72 -7.77
N LYS A 67 9.28 5.67 -6.89
CA LYS A 67 10.66 5.89 -6.42
C LYS A 67 11.13 4.85 -5.42
N TYR A 68 10.22 4.06 -4.86
CA TYR A 68 10.54 3.02 -3.89
C TYR A 68 11.11 1.79 -4.60
N ASP A 69 12.32 1.38 -4.21
CA ASP A 69 13.00 0.21 -4.78
C ASP A 69 12.58 -1.10 -4.09
N ILE A 70 11.26 -1.33 -4.02
CA ILE A 70 10.67 -2.52 -3.38
C ILE A 70 9.77 -3.23 -4.39
N SER A 71 10.07 -4.50 -4.66
CA SER A 71 9.40 -5.33 -5.70
C SER A 71 7.88 -5.40 -5.53
N GLU A 72 7.42 -5.53 -4.30
CA GLU A 72 6.01 -5.64 -3.93
C GLU A 72 5.28 -4.33 -4.25
N PHE A 73 5.93 -3.18 -4.00
CA PHE A 73 5.35 -1.88 -4.32
C PHE A 73 5.29 -1.68 -5.81
N GLN A 74 6.35 -2.02 -6.53
CA GLN A 74 6.37 -1.93 -7.99
C GLN A 74 5.27 -2.80 -8.62
N THR A 75 5.04 -4.00 -8.10
CA THR A 75 3.95 -4.88 -8.55
C THR A 75 2.58 -4.24 -8.33
N PHE A 76 2.35 -3.68 -7.14
CA PHE A 76 1.10 -2.99 -6.82
C PHE A 76 0.86 -1.78 -7.73
N ILE A 77 1.86 -0.90 -7.88
CA ILE A 77 1.79 0.30 -8.72
C ILE A 77 1.54 -0.07 -10.18
N ASN A 78 2.18 -1.13 -10.69
CA ASN A 78 1.96 -1.61 -12.04
C ASN A 78 0.53 -2.12 -12.26
N GLY A 79 -0.07 -2.77 -11.26
CA GLY A 79 -1.49 -3.13 -11.28
C GLY A 79 -2.39 -1.89 -11.39
N VAL A 80 -2.16 -0.89 -10.54
CA VAL A 80 -2.90 0.38 -10.57
C VAL A 80 -2.77 1.08 -11.92
N LYS A 81 -1.58 1.10 -12.50
CA LYS A 81 -1.32 1.69 -13.83
C LYS A 81 -2.04 0.94 -14.95
N LYS A 82 -2.06 -0.39 -14.90
CA LYS A 82 -2.73 -1.22 -15.90
C LYS A 82 -4.23 -0.89 -15.96
N ASP A 83 -4.84 -0.67 -14.79
CA ASP A 83 -6.26 -0.38 -14.66
C ASP A 83 -6.54 1.12 -14.41
N LEU A 84 -5.62 2.02 -14.82
CA LEU A 84 -5.60 3.42 -14.41
C LEU A 84 -6.93 4.15 -14.67
N THR A 85 -7.53 3.95 -15.84
CA THR A 85 -8.83 4.56 -16.19
C THR A 85 -9.94 4.10 -15.24
N ALA A 86 -10.00 2.81 -14.93
CA ALA A 86 -11.00 2.26 -14.01
C ALA A 86 -10.79 2.79 -12.58
N VAL A 87 -9.53 2.87 -12.14
CA VAL A 87 -9.20 3.43 -10.82
C VAL A 87 -9.57 4.91 -10.76
N LYS A 88 -9.20 5.74 -11.75
CA LYS A 88 -9.59 7.16 -11.80
C LYS A 88 -11.12 7.35 -11.78
N ASN A 89 -11.85 6.51 -12.51
CA ASN A 89 -13.31 6.53 -12.50
C ASN A 89 -13.87 6.18 -11.11
N GLY A 90 -13.30 5.18 -10.42
CA GLY A 90 -13.67 4.82 -9.05
C GLY A 90 -13.40 5.91 -8.01
N ILE A 91 -12.45 6.81 -8.28
CA ILE A 91 -12.17 7.99 -7.43
C ILE A 91 -13.21 9.08 -7.68
N ILE A 92 -13.52 9.38 -8.95
CA ILE A 92 -14.38 10.51 -9.33
C ILE A 92 -15.85 10.21 -9.03
N TYR A 93 -16.29 8.99 -9.32
CA TYR A 93 -17.70 8.62 -9.23
C TYR A 93 -18.00 7.89 -7.93
N SER A 94 -19.00 8.38 -7.19
CA SER A 94 -19.47 7.77 -5.94
C SER A 94 -20.14 6.40 -6.10
N TYR A 95 -20.27 5.90 -7.35
CA TYR A 95 -21.06 4.74 -7.70
C TYR A 95 -20.21 3.76 -8.51
N ASN A 96 -19.92 2.60 -7.93
CA ASN A 96 -19.20 1.53 -8.61
C ASN A 96 -19.92 0.20 -8.38
N ASN A 97 -21.17 0.12 -8.81
CA ASN A 97 -21.88 -1.16 -8.95
C ASN A 97 -22.49 -1.18 -10.34
N GLY A 98 -22.01 -2.09 -11.19
CA GLY A 98 -22.37 -2.27 -12.59
C GLY A 98 -23.83 -2.67 -12.85
N LEU A 99 -24.79 -1.96 -12.30
CA LEU A 99 -26.16 -1.92 -12.79
C LEU A 99 -26.24 -0.81 -13.83
N GLN A 100 -25.62 -1.04 -14.98
CA GLN A 100 -26.13 -0.47 -16.22
C GLN A 100 -27.53 -1.06 -16.36
N LYS A 101 -28.55 -0.27 -16.02
CA LYS A 101 -29.93 -0.63 -16.30
C LYS A 101 -29.99 -0.75 -17.82
N VAL A 102 -29.98 -1.99 -18.32
CA VAL A 102 -30.33 -2.28 -19.71
C VAL A 102 -31.75 -1.71 -19.85
N VAL A 103 -31.85 -0.62 -20.61
CA VAL A 103 -33.12 -0.11 -21.11
C VAL A 103 -33.59 -1.05 -22.20
#